data_AF-A0A7C2Z013-F1
#
_entry.id   AF-A0A7C2Z013-F1
#
_cell.length_a   1.000
_cell.length_b   1.000
_cell.length_c   1.000
_cell.angle_alpha   90.00
_cell.angle_beta   90.00
_cell.angle_gamma   90.00
#
_symmetry.space_group_name_H-M   'P 1'
#
loop_
_entity.id
_entity.type
_entity.pdbx_description
1 polymer ?
#
loop_
_entity_poly.entity_id
_entity_poly.type
_entity_poly.pdbx_seq_one_letter_code
_entity_poly.pdbx_strand_id
1 'polypeptide(L)'
;MSQEKQIEQAVARALRDALAALQRPLTELEQALNDLVAACASSKPANALPPALRAQLASASLTAALEALARFISVTLHPPASAEAERAVHLVGREAPAPTPSEPAVPPTPVPMAEEEAAPRNAITGLAADPEFRAVDMVAEGAPVIPPEAAIAAEEAVADAAEAAVEEVPEERAEAIAAQAPAAFDLSSLPPEEQELHRRANRVAKVSMQDLKMLHPEQVRLGRQHRDLCSRLREEIDKARKEYDRRFAAILHHPVDYFYHWMVEILAEGDPEALGEYPYPSPVLKR
;
A
#
# COMPACT_ATOMS: atom_id res chain seq x y z
N MET A 1 39.09 -35.45 2.37
CA MET A 1 37.97 -36.37 2.69
C MET A 1 37.50 -36.30 4.15
N SER A 2 38.35 -36.34 5.19
CA SER A 2 37.87 -36.29 6.59
C SER A 2 37.37 -34.90 7.02
N GLN A 3 38.06 -33.81 6.63
CA GLN A 3 37.65 -32.44 6.95
C GLN A 3 36.37 -31.99 6.24
N GLU A 4 36.20 -32.36 4.97
CA GLU A 4 35.01 -32.05 4.18
C GLU A 4 33.74 -32.65 4.80
N LYS A 5 33.80 -33.93 5.19
CA LYS A 5 32.71 -34.59 5.93
C LYS A 5 32.44 -33.94 7.30
N GLN A 6 33.46 -33.43 7.98
CA GLN A 6 33.29 -32.70 9.25
C GLN A 6 32.58 -31.36 9.03
N ILE A 7 32.91 -30.64 7.95
CA ILE A 7 32.26 -29.38 7.58
C ILE A 7 30.80 -29.63 7.21
N GLU A 8 30.51 -30.62 6.36
CA GLU A 8 29.14 -31.01 6.01
C GLU A 8 28.31 -31.37 7.25
N GLN A 9 28.89 -32.15 8.16
CA GLN A 9 28.20 -32.54 9.40
C GLN A 9 27.96 -31.35 10.34
N ALA A 10 28.89 -30.39 10.39
CA ALA A 10 28.73 -29.16 11.16
C ALA A 10 27.65 -28.24 10.55
N VAL A 11 27.62 -28.08 9.23
CA VAL A 11 26.60 -27.30 8.52
C VAL A 11 25.23 -27.93 8.69
N ALA A 12 25.10 -29.26 8.54
CA ALA A 12 23.84 -29.97 8.75
C ALA A 12 23.31 -29.83 10.18
N ARG A 13 24.20 -29.82 11.18
CA ARG A 13 23.84 -29.57 12.58
C ARG A 13 23.38 -28.12 12.79
N ALA A 14 24.14 -27.15 12.28
CA ALA A 14 23.80 -25.73 12.38
C ALA A 14 22.45 -25.41 11.73
N LEU A 15 22.17 -25.99 10.55
CA LEU A 15 20.87 -25.83 9.89
C LEU A 15 19.73 -26.45 10.70
N ARG A 16 19.92 -27.63 11.29
CA ARG A 16 18.90 -28.26 12.12
C ARG A 16 18.59 -27.44 13.38
N ASP A 17 19.63 -26.94 14.03
CA ASP A 17 19.49 -26.11 15.23
C ASP A 17 18.81 -24.76 14.89
N ALA A 18 19.15 -24.16 13.74
CA ALA A 18 18.51 -22.94 13.25
C ALA A 18 17.02 -23.15 12.88
N LEU A 19 16.69 -24.26 12.21
CA LEU A 19 15.30 -24.61 11.90
C LEU A 19 14.48 -24.88 13.18
N ALA A 20 15.07 -25.54 14.17
CA ALA A 20 14.43 -25.73 15.48
C ALA A 20 14.18 -24.38 16.19
N ALA A 21 15.13 -23.44 16.10
CA ALA A 21 14.97 -22.10 16.66
C ALA A 21 13.86 -21.28 15.98
N LEU A 22 13.54 -21.55 14.70
CA LEU A 22 12.45 -20.90 13.96
C LEU A 22 11.05 -21.42 14.33
N GLN A 23 10.93 -22.62 14.92
CA GLN A 23 9.64 -23.19 15.28
C GLN A 23 8.92 -22.35 16.33
N ARG A 24 9.66 -21.83 17.31
CA ARG A 24 9.11 -21.00 18.38
C ARG A 24 8.47 -19.69 17.85
N PRO A 25 9.17 -18.81 17.10
CA PRO A 25 8.57 -17.60 16.58
C PRO A 25 7.41 -17.89 15.60
N LEU A 26 7.44 -19.02 14.88
CA LEU A 26 6.31 -19.45 14.06
C LEU A 26 5.06 -19.75 14.91
N THR A 27 5.20 -20.53 15.99
CA THR A 27 4.08 -20.80 16.91
C THR A 27 3.59 -19.55 17.64
N GLU A 28 4.50 -18.64 18.01
CA GLU A 28 4.15 -17.35 18.62
C GLU A 28 3.39 -16.45 17.63
N LEU A 29 3.73 -16.49 16.34
CA LEU A 29 3.02 -15.79 15.28
C LEU A 29 1.62 -16.37 15.06
N GLU A 30 1.50 -17.69 14.96
CA GLU A 30 0.21 -18.38 14.81
C GLU A 30 -0.73 -18.06 15.98
N GLN A 31 -0.21 -18.09 17.21
CA GLN A 31 -0.99 -17.72 18.39
C GLN A 31 -1.41 -16.24 18.34
N ALA A 32 -0.50 -15.33 17.98
CA ALA A 32 -0.82 -13.91 17.90
C ALA A 32 -1.84 -13.59 16.79
N LEU A 33 -1.81 -14.31 15.67
CA LEU A 33 -2.80 -14.20 14.60
C LEU A 33 -4.17 -14.73 15.05
N ASN A 34 -4.21 -15.86 15.75
CA ASN A 34 -5.46 -16.39 16.32
C ASN A 34 -6.06 -15.42 17.34
N ASP A 35 -5.23 -14.85 18.23
CA ASP A 35 -5.65 -13.83 19.19
C ASP A 35 -6.15 -12.56 18.49
N LEU A 36 -5.53 -12.18 17.35
CA LEU A 36 -5.95 -11.05 16.54
C LEU A 36 -7.31 -11.31 15.89
N VAL A 37 -7.51 -12.48 15.27
CA VAL A 37 -8.80 -12.89 14.68
C VAL A 37 -9.89 -12.91 15.74
N ALA A 38 -9.61 -13.45 16.93
CA ALA A 38 -10.54 -13.44 18.06
C ALA A 38 -10.85 -12.01 18.55
N ALA A 39 -9.86 -11.11 18.55
CA ALA A 39 -10.06 -9.72 18.91
C ALA A 39 -10.85 -8.94 17.85
N CYS A 40 -10.68 -9.25 16.56
CA CYS A 40 -11.47 -8.67 15.47
C CYS A 40 -12.94 -9.12 15.51
N ALA A 41 -13.24 -10.28 16.09
CA ALA A 41 -14.62 -10.70 16.35
C ALA A 41 -15.28 -9.93 17.52
N SER A 42 -14.53 -9.09 18.25
CA SER A 42 -15.05 -8.23 19.31
C SER A 42 -15.36 -6.83 18.78
N SER A 43 -16.51 -6.27 19.13
CA SER A 43 -16.93 -4.90 18.77
C SER A 43 -16.06 -3.76 19.35
N LYS A 44 -14.96 -4.09 20.04
CA LYS A 44 -14.05 -3.13 20.67
C LYS A 44 -12.69 -3.15 19.96
N PRO A 45 -12.42 -2.19 19.05
CA PRO A 45 -11.19 -2.17 18.25
C PRO A 45 -9.92 -1.97 19.10
N ALA A 46 -10.05 -1.38 20.30
CA ALA A 46 -8.94 -1.21 21.24
C ALA A 46 -8.31 -2.56 21.69
N ASN A 47 -9.07 -3.65 21.62
CA ASN A 47 -8.59 -4.98 22.02
C ASN A 47 -7.74 -5.67 20.94
N ALA A 48 -7.79 -5.20 19.69
CA ALA A 48 -7.03 -5.76 18.58
C ALA A 48 -5.59 -5.21 18.48
N LEU A 49 -5.30 -4.06 19.11
CA LEU A 49 -3.97 -3.45 19.06
C LEU A 49 -2.86 -4.31 19.70
N PRO A 50 -3.04 -4.88 20.91
CA PRO A 50 -2.02 -5.74 21.51
C PRO A 50 -1.68 -7.01 20.70
N PRO A 51 -2.65 -7.83 20.22
CA PRO A 51 -2.33 -8.99 19.39
C PRO A 51 -1.75 -8.59 18.02
N ALA A 52 -2.17 -7.47 17.44
CA ALA A 52 -1.59 -6.95 16.20
C ALA A 52 -0.09 -6.62 16.36
N LEU A 53 0.29 -5.92 17.43
CA LEU A 53 1.70 -5.61 17.70
C LEU A 53 2.54 -6.86 17.97
N ARG A 54 1.97 -7.86 18.67
CA ARG A 54 2.64 -9.16 18.86
C ARG A 54 2.85 -9.90 17.54
N ALA A 55 1.83 -9.95 16.69
CA ALA A 55 1.93 -10.58 15.37
C ALA A 55 3.01 -9.89 14.52
N GLN A 56 3.04 -8.55 14.49
CA GLN A 56 4.06 -7.78 13.77
C GLN A 56 5.47 -8.06 14.29
N LEU A 57 5.68 -8.09 15.61
CA LEU A 57 6.98 -8.37 16.20
C LEU A 57 7.44 -9.81 15.89
N ALA A 58 6.54 -10.77 15.98
CA ALA A 58 6.81 -12.17 15.64
C ALA A 58 7.17 -12.31 14.15
N SER A 59 6.43 -11.68 13.24
CA SER A 59 6.75 -11.65 11.81
C SER A 59 8.12 -11.03 11.54
N ALA A 60 8.42 -9.86 12.12
CA ALA A 60 9.71 -9.19 11.93
C ALA A 60 10.89 -10.05 12.41
N SER A 61 10.73 -10.73 13.56
CA SER A 61 11.75 -11.66 14.08
C SER A 61 11.96 -12.87 13.17
N LEU A 62 10.88 -13.40 12.58
CA LEU A 62 10.95 -14.52 11.65
C LEU A 62 11.66 -14.12 10.36
N THR A 63 11.35 -12.94 9.81
CA THR A 63 12.02 -12.39 8.62
C THR A 63 13.52 -12.23 8.86
N ALA A 64 13.92 -11.63 10.00
CA ALA A 64 15.33 -11.46 10.34
C ALA A 64 16.06 -12.81 10.48
N ALA A 65 15.39 -13.82 11.05
CA ALA A 65 15.97 -15.15 11.21
C ALA A 65 16.10 -15.89 9.87
N LEU A 66 15.11 -15.78 8.99
CA LEU A 66 15.18 -16.33 7.62
C LEU A 66 16.26 -15.65 6.78
N GLU A 67 16.43 -14.33 6.92
CA GLU A 67 17.48 -13.60 6.23
C GLU A 67 18.88 -14.01 6.71
N ALA A 68 19.06 -14.19 8.03
CA ALA A 68 20.31 -14.70 8.59
C ALA A 68 20.63 -16.12 8.09
N LEU A 69 19.61 -16.98 8.01
CA LEU A 69 19.75 -18.34 7.49
C LEU A 69 20.08 -18.34 5.99
N ALA A 70 19.44 -17.48 5.20
CA ALA A 70 19.73 -17.31 3.77
C ALA A 70 21.17 -16.82 3.54
N ARG A 71 21.64 -15.84 4.33
CA ARG A 71 23.04 -15.38 4.29
C ARG A 71 24.01 -16.49 4.68
N PHE A 72 23.70 -17.26 5.72
CA PHE A 72 24.52 -18.40 6.14
C PHE A 72 24.62 -19.47 5.04
N ILE A 73 23.49 -19.82 4.41
CA ILE A 73 23.47 -20.77 3.29
C ILE A 73 24.29 -20.22 2.11
N SER A 74 24.14 -18.94 1.78
CA SER A 74 24.91 -18.30 0.71
C SER A 74 26.41 -18.37 0.96
N VAL A 75 26.86 -18.07 2.19
CA VAL A 75 28.28 -18.13 2.59
C VAL A 75 28.83 -19.57 2.60
N THR A 76 28.01 -20.56 2.97
CA THR A 76 28.43 -21.97 3.05
C THR A 76 28.42 -22.68 1.71
N LEU A 77 27.51 -22.33 0.79
CA LEU A 77 27.41 -22.92 -0.54
C LEU A 77 28.25 -22.20 -1.60
N HIS A 78 28.50 -20.90 -1.43
CA HIS A 78 29.38 -20.10 -2.29
C HIS A 78 30.53 -19.55 -1.43
N PRO A 79 31.52 -20.40 -1.06
CA PRO A 79 32.71 -19.88 -0.43
C PRO A 79 33.27 -18.78 -1.35
N PRO A 80 33.49 -17.56 -0.85
CA PRO A 80 34.02 -16.51 -1.69
C PRO A 80 35.37 -17.00 -2.22
N ALA A 81 35.58 -16.86 -3.53
CA ALA A 81 36.81 -17.27 -4.24
C ALA A 81 38.10 -16.63 -3.65
N SER A 82 37.98 -15.76 -2.65
CA SER A 82 39.06 -15.20 -1.85
C SER A 82 39.62 -16.13 -0.77
N ALA A 83 38.93 -17.20 -0.36
CA ALA A 83 39.48 -18.14 0.63
C ALA A 83 40.63 -19.01 0.09
N GLU A 84 40.70 -19.20 -1.23
CA GLU A 84 41.87 -19.82 -1.89
C GLU A 84 43.00 -18.81 -2.11
N ALA A 85 42.67 -17.52 -2.29
CA ALA A 85 43.65 -16.45 -2.45
C ALA A 85 44.36 -16.08 -1.13
N GLU A 86 43.67 -16.07 0.02
CA GLU A 86 44.30 -15.76 1.32
C GLU A 86 45.17 -16.92 1.86
N ARG A 87 44.89 -18.18 1.49
CA ARG A 87 45.78 -19.30 1.81
C ARG A 87 47.09 -19.27 1.01
N ALA A 88 47.13 -18.60 -0.14
CA ALA A 88 48.35 -18.36 -0.90
C ALA A 88 49.19 -17.19 -0.34
N VAL A 89 48.58 -16.24 0.38
CA VAL A 89 49.29 -15.08 0.96
C VAL A 89 49.93 -15.41 2.32
N HIS A 90 49.42 -16.38 3.08
CA HIS A 90 49.96 -16.70 4.40
C HIS A 90 51.12 -17.73 4.42
N LEU A 91 51.53 -18.25 3.26
CA LEU A 91 52.73 -19.10 3.09
C LEU A 91 53.95 -18.36 2.50
N VAL A 92 53.82 -17.08 2.17
CA VAL A 92 54.94 -16.25 1.69
C VAL A 92 55.07 -15.02 2.58
N GLY A 93 56.17 -14.95 3.33
CA GLY A 93 56.66 -13.67 3.84
C GLY A 93 56.47 -13.40 5.34
N ARG A 94 56.79 -14.36 6.20
CA ARG A 94 57.27 -14.03 7.55
C ARG A 94 58.78 -13.77 7.47
N GLU A 95 59.19 -12.53 7.20
CA GLU A 95 60.46 -12.03 7.74
C GLU A 95 60.46 -10.49 7.81
N ALA A 96 60.30 -9.97 9.01
CA ALA A 96 60.88 -8.69 9.39
C ALA A 96 62.38 -8.90 9.63
N PRO A 97 63.23 -7.89 9.36
CA PRO A 97 63.82 -7.19 10.50
C PRO A 97 63.92 -5.67 10.32
N ALA A 98 63.68 -4.95 11.40
CA ALA A 98 64.27 -3.62 11.68
C ALA A 98 65.45 -3.84 12.67
N PRO A 99 66.25 -2.83 13.12
CA PRO A 99 66.27 -1.39 12.82
C PRO A 99 67.72 -0.81 12.62
N THR A 100 67.87 0.50 12.39
CA THR A 100 68.79 1.41 13.14
C THR A 100 68.69 2.88 12.64
N PRO A 101 69.06 3.87 13.48
CA PRO A 101 68.42 5.19 13.56
C PRO A 101 69.31 6.36 13.10
N SER A 102 68.70 7.53 12.83
CA SER A 102 69.30 8.88 13.02
C SER A 102 68.22 9.97 12.97
N GLU A 103 68.04 10.66 14.10
CA GLU A 103 67.33 11.95 14.34
C GLU A 103 68.35 13.13 14.18
N PRO A 104 68.06 14.44 14.38
CA PRO A 104 66.80 15.20 14.58
C PRO A 104 66.71 16.62 13.90
N ALA A 105 65.54 17.27 14.07
CA ALA A 105 65.30 18.72 14.32
C ALA A 105 64.84 19.73 13.21
N VAL A 106 63.50 19.96 13.16
CA VAL A 106 62.61 21.19 13.21
C VAL A 106 63.29 22.60 13.02
N PRO A 107 62.68 23.69 12.42
CA PRO A 107 61.29 24.18 12.65
C PRO A 107 60.49 24.88 11.51
N PRO A 108 59.19 25.21 11.74
CA PRO A 108 58.21 25.74 10.78
C PRO A 108 58.01 27.27 10.90
N THR A 109 57.25 27.89 9.97
CA THR A 109 56.47 29.15 10.13
C THR A 109 55.73 29.49 8.80
N PRO A 110 54.71 30.39 8.77
CA PRO A 110 53.35 30.14 9.25
C PRO A 110 52.25 30.53 8.23
N VAL A 111 51.02 30.06 8.46
CA VAL A 111 49.80 30.67 7.89
C VAL A 111 49.25 31.65 8.93
N PRO A 112 48.74 32.81 8.51
CA PRO A 112 47.40 33.24 8.93
C PRO A 112 46.68 33.82 7.71
N MET A 113 45.37 33.93 7.55
CA MET A 113 44.10 33.77 8.27
C MET A 113 43.09 34.21 7.16
N ALA A 114 41.82 33.86 7.06
CA ALA A 114 40.87 33.01 7.75
C ALA A 114 39.63 32.96 6.81
N GLU A 115 38.78 31.94 6.97
CA GLU A 115 37.30 32.00 6.90
C GLU A 115 36.63 32.61 5.63
N GLU A 116 35.64 32.01 4.95
CA GLU A 116 34.64 31.02 5.34
C GLU A 116 33.76 30.69 4.09
N GLU A 117 33.18 29.49 4.10
CA GLU A 117 31.88 29.10 3.52
C GLU A 117 31.57 28.91 2.02
N ALA A 118 31.05 27.68 1.77
CA ALA A 118 29.80 27.35 1.06
C ALA A 118 29.81 26.92 -0.44
N ALA A 119 29.75 25.60 -0.61
CA ALA A 119 28.91 24.75 -1.48
C ALA A 119 28.60 25.11 -2.97
N PRO A 120 28.73 24.16 -3.92
CA PRO A 120 28.29 24.33 -5.31
C PRO A 120 26.87 23.78 -5.55
N ARG A 121 26.09 24.49 -6.39
CA ARG A 121 24.84 23.98 -7.00
C ARG A 121 24.86 24.08 -8.52
N ASN A 122 24.48 22.95 -9.12
CA ASN A 122 24.26 22.55 -10.51
C ASN A 122 23.84 23.62 -11.54
N ALA A 123 24.42 23.50 -12.74
CA ALA A 123 23.99 24.15 -13.98
C ALA A 123 23.58 23.12 -15.05
N ILE A 124 22.27 23.08 -15.26
CA ILE A 124 21.45 22.92 -16.48
C ILE A 124 22.17 22.74 -17.83
N THR A 125 21.75 21.75 -18.62
CA THR A 125 21.55 21.79 -20.11
C THR A 125 20.73 20.54 -20.47
N GLY A 126 19.70 20.46 -21.33
CA GLY A 126 19.07 21.35 -22.31
C GLY A 126 18.60 20.48 -23.49
N LEU A 127 17.43 20.79 -24.05
CA LEU A 127 16.84 20.32 -25.33
C LEU A 127 16.10 18.96 -25.39
N ALA A 128 14.78 19.03 -25.58
CA ALA A 128 14.03 18.05 -26.37
C ALA A 128 12.94 18.79 -27.18
N ALA A 129 12.92 18.53 -28.48
CA ALA A 129 11.95 19.01 -29.46
C ALA A 129 10.84 17.96 -29.68
N ASP A 130 9.65 18.47 -30.04
CA ASP A 130 8.42 17.75 -30.36
C ASP A 130 8.44 17.05 -31.76
N PRO A 131 7.42 16.23 -32.12
CA PRO A 131 7.61 14.90 -32.70
C PRO A 131 7.15 14.76 -34.16
N GLU A 132 7.54 13.66 -34.82
CA GLU A 132 6.91 13.18 -36.05
C GLU A 132 6.54 11.69 -35.98
N PHE A 133 5.38 11.41 -36.57
CA PHE A 133 4.64 10.15 -36.65
C PHE A 133 5.40 8.97 -37.27
N ARG A 134 5.08 7.75 -36.82
CA ARG A 134 4.99 6.58 -37.72
C ARG A 134 4.03 5.52 -37.20
N ALA A 135 2.97 5.29 -37.97
CA ALA A 135 2.07 4.15 -37.84
C ALA A 135 2.73 2.87 -38.38
N VAL A 136 2.45 1.74 -37.75
CA VAL A 136 2.59 0.40 -38.34
C VAL A 136 1.37 -0.44 -37.93
N ASP A 137 0.69 -0.96 -38.94
CA ASP A 137 -0.39 -1.95 -38.91
C ASP A 137 -0.02 -3.24 -38.17
N MET A 138 -0.99 -3.86 -37.49
CA MET A 138 -0.99 -5.31 -37.30
C MET A 138 -2.43 -5.89 -37.14
N VAL A 139 -2.91 -6.43 -38.26
CA VAL A 139 -3.50 -7.76 -38.48
C VAL A 139 -4.39 -8.36 -37.38
N ALA A 140 -5.65 -8.57 -37.75
CA ALA A 140 -6.62 -9.47 -37.12
C ALA A 140 -6.25 -10.95 -37.31
N GLU A 141 -6.41 -11.78 -36.27
CA GLU A 141 -7.16 -13.06 -36.26
C GLU A 141 -6.98 -13.77 -34.90
N GLY A 142 -8.06 -14.39 -34.38
CA GLY A 142 -7.97 -15.43 -33.36
C GLY A 142 -8.73 -15.17 -32.05
N ALA A 143 -10.05 -15.17 -32.09
CA ALA A 143 -10.87 -15.34 -30.89
C ALA A 143 -10.87 -16.81 -30.45
N PRO A 144 -10.48 -17.17 -29.21
CA PRO A 144 -10.92 -18.42 -28.61
C PRO A 144 -12.31 -18.21 -28.01
N VAL A 145 -13.29 -18.92 -28.54
CA VAL A 145 -14.61 -19.08 -27.92
C VAL A 145 -14.41 -19.87 -26.62
N ILE A 146 -14.50 -19.18 -25.48
CA ILE A 146 -14.56 -19.83 -24.17
C ILE A 146 -16.05 -20.05 -23.85
N PRO A 147 -16.49 -21.29 -23.55
CA PRO A 147 -17.88 -21.57 -23.21
C PRO A 147 -18.30 -20.83 -21.92
N PRO A 148 -19.55 -20.34 -21.83
CA PRO A 148 -20.00 -19.35 -20.84
C PRO A 148 -20.14 -19.88 -19.41
N GLU A 149 -19.80 -21.14 -19.13
CA GLU A 149 -20.05 -21.79 -17.84
C GLU A 149 -18.85 -21.81 -16.89
N ALA A 150 -17.63 -21.53 -17.36
CA ALA A 150 -16.42 -21.59 -16.54
C ALA A 150 -15.89 -20.22 -16.07
N ALA A 151 -16.40 -19.11 -16.61
CA ALA A 151 -16.02 -17.75 -16.18
C ALA A 151 -16.72 -17.33 -14.87
N ILE A 152 -17.83 -17.97 -14.52
CA ILE A 152 -18.67 -17.60 -13.39
C ILE A 152 -18.01 -17.93 -12.04
N ALA A 153 -17.17 -18.97 -11.99
CA ALA A 153 -16.56 -19.45 -10.74
C ALA A 153 -15.27 -18.71 -10.33
N ALA A 154 -14.61 -17.98 -11.24
CA ALA A 154 -13.38 -17.25 -10.92
C ALA A 154 -13.63 -15.78 -10.55
N GLU A 155 -14.76 -15.21 -10.98
CA GLU A 155 -15.12 -13.82 -10.69
C GLU A 155 -15.87 -13.66 -9.34
N GLU A 156 -16.44 -14.74 -8.81
CA GLU A 156 -17.06 -14.79 -7.48
C GLU A 156 -16.03 -14.73 -6.33
N ALA A 157 -14.81 -15.24 -6.55
CA ALA A 157 -13.77 -15.32 -5.52
C ALA A 157 -13.07 -13.97 -5.22
N VAL A 158 -13.16 -12.99 -6.13
CA VAL A 158 -12.66 -11.62 -5.90
C VAL A 158 -13.75 -10.68 -5.34
N ALA A 159 -15.02 -11.09 -5.38
CA ALA A 159 -16.12 -10.33 -4.79
C ALA A 159 -16.18 -10.48 -3.25
N ASP A 160 -15.87 -11.67 -2.74
CA ASP A 160 -15.91 -12.01 -1.31
C ASP A 160 -14.82 -11.27 -0.50
N ALA A 161 -13.64 -11.05 -1.08
CA ALA A 161 -12.55 -10.34 -0.41
C ALA A 161 -12.79 -8.83 -0.22
N ALA A 162 -13.70 -8.23 -1.00
CA ALA A 162 -14.13 -6.84 -0.82
C ALA A 162 -15.32 -6.70 0.15
N GLU A 163 -15.98 -7.80 0.49
CA GLU A 163 -17.07 -7.85 1.46
C GLU A 163 -16.55 -7.83 2.92
N ALA A 164 -15.33 -8.34 3.15
CA ALA A 164 -14.67 -8.35 4.45
C ALA A 164 -14.06 -7.00 4.89
N ALA A 165 -14.05 -5.98 4.03
CA ALA A 165 -13.45 -4.66 4.31
C ALA A 165 -14.47 -3.58 4.68
N VAL A 166 -15.75 -3.93 4.87
CA VAL A 166 -16.76 -2.99 5.40
C VAL A 166 -16.54 -2.87 6.91
N GLU A 167 -15.61 -2.00 7.27
CA GLU A 167 -15.31 -1.49 8.60
C GLU A 167 -16.62 -1.23 9.38
N GLU A 168 -16.87 -2.00 10.45
CA GLU A 168 -17.98 -1.76 11.37
C GLU A 168 -17.78 -0.43 12.08
N VAL A 169 -18.43 0.59 11.54
CA VAL A 169 -18.63 1.86 12.21
C VAL A 169 -19.45 1.60 13.48
N PRO A 170 -19.02 2.03 14.69
CA PRO A 170 -19.76 1.81 15.94
C PRO A 170 -21.23 2.22 15.80
N GLU A 171 -22.16 1.45 16.38
CA GLU A 171 -23.62 1.66 16.27
C GLU A 171 -24.06 3.11 16.56
N GLU A 172 -23.43 3.79 17.53
CA GLU A 172 -23.68 5.22 17.81
C GLU A 172 -23.24 6.16 16.67
N ARG A 173 -22.19 5.80 15.94
CA ARG A 173 -21.73 6.53 14.75
C ARG A 173 -22.55 6.13 13.52
N ALA A 174 -23.09 4.91 13.47
CA ALA A 174 -24.06 4.49 12.45
C ALA A 174 -25.38 5.27 12.56
N GLU A 175 -25.87 5.54 13.77
CA GLU A 175 -27.02 6.41 14.01
C GLU A 175 -26.72 7.88 13.67
N ALA A 176 -25.54 8.39 14.03
CA ALA A 176 -25.13 9.77 13.71
C ALA A 176 -24.93 10.01 12.20
N ILE A 177 -24.58 8.97 11.44
CA ILE A 177 -24.51 9.00 9.97
C ILE A 177 -25.91 8.80 9.37
N ALA A 178 -26.76 7.97 9.96
CA ALA A 178 -28.15 7.77 9.53
C ALA A 178 -29.00 9.05 9.67
N ALA A 179 -28.71 9.89 10.67
CA ALA A 179 -29.38 11.18 10.87
C ALA A 179 -29.08 12.24 9.80
N GLN A 180 -28.10 12.01 8.90
CA GLN A 180 -27.73 12.91 7.81
C GLN A 180 -28.20 12.42 6.44
N ALA A 181 -29.18 11.50 6.38
CA ALA A 181 -29.88 11.22 5.13
C ALA A 181 -30.58 12.50 4.63
N PRO A 182 -30.65 12.74 3.30
CA PRO A 182 -31.31 13.91 2.75
C PRO A 182 -32.77 13.95 3.24
N ALA A 183 -33.11 15.07 3.88
CA ALA A 183 -34.25 15.26 4.79
C ALA A 183 -35.67 15.16 4.16
N ALA A 184 -35.83 14.51 3.01
CA ALA A 184 -37.10 14.43 2.27
C ALA A 184 -37.62 13.00 2.06
N PHE A 185 -36.85 11.96 2.41
CA PHE A 185 -37.26 10.57 2.23
C PHE A 185 -37.39 9.85 3.56
N ASP A 186 -38.60 9.35 3.84
CA ASP A 186 -38.89 8.62 5.07
C ASP A 186 -38.42 7.16 4.94
N LEU A 187 -37.16 6.94 5.31
CA LEU A 187 -36.51 5.63 5.34
C LEU A 187 -37.25 4.64 6.24
N SER A 188 -37.91 5.10 7.30
CA SER A 188 -38.58 4.24 8.28
C SER A 188 -39.83 3.55 7.74
N SER A 189 -40.33 3.98 6.58
CA SER A 189 -41.49 3.39 5.90
C SER A 189 -41.15 2.17 5.03
N LEU A 190 -39.85 1.92 4.77
CA LEU A 190 -39.39 0.83 3.92
C LEU A 190 -39.18 -0.49 4.69
N PRO A 191 -39.13 -1.65 3.99
CA PRO A 191 -38.68 -2.91 4.58
C PRO A 191 -37.29 -2.79 5.23
N PRO A 192 -37.01 -3.56 6.30
CA PRO A 192 -35.73 -3.45 7.02
C PRO A 192 -34.52 -3.76 6.15
N GLU A 193 -34.64 -4.68 5.19
CA GLU A 193 -33.57 -5.00 4.22
C GLU A 193 -33.25 -3.83 3.29
N GLU A 194 -34.27 -3.12 2.79
CA GLU A 194 -34.08 -1.91 1.97
C GLU A 194 -33.50 -0.77 2.81
N GLN A 195 -33.94 -0.62 4.06
CA GLN A 195 -33.37 0.38 4.97
C GLN A 195 -31.87 0.19 5.18
N GLU A 196 -31.43 -1.05 5.37
CA GLU A 196 -30.01 -1.37 5.49
C GLU A 196 -29.26 -1.04 4.19
N LEU A 197 -29.85 -1.36 3.03
CA LEU A 197 -29.26 -1.04 1.74
C LEU A 197 -29.10 0.48 1.54
N HIS A 198 -30.11 1.27 1.93
CA HIS A 198 -30.03 2.74 1.94
C HIS A 198 -28.93 3.26 2.88
N ARG A 199 -28.81 2.69 4.09
CA ARG A 199 -27.74 3.06 5.05
C ARG A 199 -26.36 2.73 4.49
N ARG A 200 -26.19 1.55 3.88
CA ARG A 200 -24.95 1.12 3.25
C ARG A 200 -24.60 2.01 2.05
N ALA A 201 -25.57 2.34 1.22
CA ALA A 201 -25.41 3.25 0.09
C ALA A 201 -24.97 4.64 0.55
N ASN A 202 -25.58 5.19 1.61
CA ASN A 202 -25.16 6.47 2.18
C ASN A 202 -23.68 6.43 2.65
N ARG A 203 -23.27 5.37 3.36
CA ARG A 203 -21.87 5.21 3.81
C ARG A 203 -20.91 5.11 2.63
N VAL A 204 -21.20 4.27 1.64
CA VAL A 204 -20.32 4.08 0.49
C VAL A 204 -20.19 5.37 -0.32
N ALA A 205 -21.30 6.09 -0.57
CA ALA A 205 -21.25 7.39 -1.24
C ALA A 205 -20.34 8.38 -0.49
N LYS A 206 -20.46 8.45 0.84
CA LYS A 206 -19.62 9.32 1.67
C LYS A 206 -18.14 8.99 1.55
N VAL A 207 -17.79 7.72 1.69
CA VAL A 207 -16.40 7.25 1.59
C VAL A 207 -15.83 7.55 0.21
N SER A 208 -16.55 7.25 -0.86
CA SER A 208 -16.13 7.55 -2.23
C SER A 208 -15.81 9.04 -2.44
N MET A 209 -16.61 9.95 -1.87
CA MET A 209 -16.34 11.40 -1.97
C MET A 209 -15.14 11.84 -1.12
N GLN A 210 -14.93 11.21 0.04
CA GLN A 210 -13.75 11.46 0.87
C GLN A 210 -12.48 10.97 0.16
N ASP A 211 -12.52 9.80 -0.47
CA ASP A 211 -11.41 9.23 -1.22
C ASP A 211 -11.05 10.12 -2.41
N LEU A 212 -12.04 10.56 -3.19
CA LEU A 212 -11.81 11.52 -4.28
C LEU A 212 -11.15 12.81 -3.80
N LYS A 213 -11.58 13.34 -2.64
CA LYS A 213 -10.97 14.53 -2.02
C LYS A 213 -9.52 14.28 -1.59
N MET A 214 -9.22 13.12 -1.03
CA MET A 214 -7.90 12.76 -0.50
C MET A 214 -6.90 12.37 -1.59
N LEU A 215 -7.37 11.69 -2.65
CA LEU A 215 -6.53 11.24 -3.77
C LEU A 215 -6.23 12.38 -4.75
N HIS A 216 -7.17 13.31 -4.93
CA HIS A 216 -7.07 14.39 -5.93
C HIS A 216 -7.19 15.80 -5.33
N PRO A 217 -6.41 16.16 -4.29
CA PRO A 217 -6.61 17.40 -3.54
C PRO A 217 -6.44 18.66 -4.38
N GLU A 218 -5.45 18.69 -5.28
CA GLU A 218 -5.22 19.85 -6.17
C GLU A 218 -6.34 20.03 -7.19
N GLN A 219 -6.85 18.93 -7.75
CA GLN A 219 -7.94 18.98 -8.73
C GLN A 219 -9.23 19.47 -8.07
N VAL A 220 -9.52 19.03 -6.84
CA VAL A 220 -10.66 19.51 -6.07
C VAL A 220 -10.51 20.99 -5.73
N ARG A 221 -9.33 21.43 -5.31
CA ARG A 221 -9.05 22.84 -5.01
C ARG A 221 -9.25 23.74 -6.22
N LEU A 222 -8.68 23.36 -7.38
CA LEU A 222 -8.86 24.09 -8.64
C LEU A 222 -10.31 24.03 -9.12
N GLY A 223 -10.94 22.86 -8.99
CA GLY A 223 -12.34 22.64 -9.36
C GLY A 223 -13.29 23.58 -8.65
N ARG A 224 -13.07 23.82 -7.36
CA ARG A 224 -13.85 24.79 -6.57
C ARG A 224 -13.62 26.23 -7.02
N GLN A 225 -12.37 26.59 -7.34
CA GLN A 225 -12.04 27.94 -7.79
C GLN A 225 -12.65 28.26 -9.16
N HIS A 226 -12.62 27.28 -10.06
CA HIS A 226 -13.13 27.43 -11.43
C HIS A 226 -14.59 27.00 -11.60
N ARG A 227 -15.21 26.44 -10.55
CA ARG A 227 -16.58 25.91 -10.56
C ARG A 227 -16.78 24.84 -11.63
N ASP A 228 -15.79 23.97 -11.79
CA ASP A 228 -15.73 22.95 -12.85
C ASP A 228 -15.39 21.54 -12.33
N LEU A 229 -15.70 21.23 -11.05
CA LEU A 229 -15.37 19.93 -10.42
C LEU A 229 -15.83 18.73 -11.26
N CYS A 230 -17.08 18.72 -11.75
CA CYS A 230 -17.61 17.59 -12.51
C CYS A 230 -16.89 17.37 -13.86
N SER A 231 -16.42 18.45 -14.51
CA SER A 231 -15.64 18.33 -15.74
C SER A 231 -14.21 17.92 -15.47
N ARG A 232 -13.61 18.45 -14.40
CA ARG A 232 -12.19 18.24 -14.05
C ARG A 232 -11.94 16.85 -13.47
N LEU A 233 -12.80 16.36 -12.57
CA LEU A 233 -12.72 15.02 -11.99
C LEU A 233 -13.62 14.00 -12.71
N ARG A 234 -14.02 14.27 -13.97
CA ARG A 234 -15.01 13.46 -14.69
C ARG A 234 -14.72 11.96 -14.65
N GLU A 235 -13.50 11.56 -15.01
CA GLU A 235 -13.14 10.14 -15.08
C GLU A 235 -13.22 9.44 -13.73
N GLU A 236 -12.85 10.14 -12.66
CA GLU A 236 -12.82 9.58 -11.32
C GLU A 236 -14.23 9.51 -10.72
N ILE A 237 -15.04 10.53 -10.98
CA ILE A 237 -16.46 10.56 -10.62
C ILE A 237 -17.22 9.48 -11.40
N ASP A 238 -16.97 9.32 -12.70
CA ASP A 238 -17.59 8.28 -13.54
C ASP A 238 -17.29 6.88 -13.01
N LYS A 239 -16.04 6.61 -12.64
CA LYS A 239 -15.62 5.32 -12.05
C LYS A 239 -16.33 5.07 -10.72
N ALA A 240 -16.29 6.04 -9.80
CA ALA A 240 -16.92 5.93 -8.50
C ALA A 240 -18.45 5.76 -8.63
N ARG A 241 -19.07 6.48 -9.57
CA ARG A 241 -20.51 6.41 -9.84
C ARG A 241 -20.91 5.07 -10.44
N LYS A 242 -20.16 4.56 -11.41
CA LYS A 242 -20.42 3.25 -12.02
C LYS A 242 -20.35 2.13 -10.99
N GLU A 243 -19.36 2.16 -10.11
CA GLU A 243 -19.22 1.17 -9.05
C GLU A 243 -20.35 1.29 -8.00
N TYR A 244 -20.71 2.52 -7.64
CA TYR A 244 -21.84 2.77 -6.75
C TYR A 244 -23.16 2.26 -7.33
N ASP A 245 -23.47 2.62 -8.58
CA ASP A 245 -24.71 2.21 -9.26
C ASP A 245 -24.78 0.69 -9.44
N ARG A 246 -23.64 0.04 -9.72
CA ARG A 246 -23.56 -1.44 -9.80
C ARG A 246 -23.93 -2.09 -8.47
N ARG A 247 -23.42 -1.57 -7.35
CA ARG A 247 -23.64 -2.14 -6.00
C ARG A 247 -25.04 -1.89 -5.47
N PHE A 248 -25.65 -0.76 -5.85
CA PHE A 248 -26.93 -0.30 -5.29
C PHE A 248 -28.03 -0.21 -6.34
N ALA A 249 -27.94 -1.01 -7.41
CA ALA A 249 -28.91 -1.03 -8.51
C ALA A 249 -30.36 -1.21 -8.03
N ALA A 250 -30.57 -1.99 -6.97
CA ALA A 250 -31.87 -2.26 -6.38
C ALA A 250 -32.56 -1.02 -5.77
N ILE A 251 -31.82 0.03 -5.39
CA ILE A 251 -32.40 1.25 -4.79
C ILE A 251 -32.36 2.48 -5.71
N LEU A 252 -31.85 2.35 -6.95
CA LEU A 252 -31.70 3.47 -7.89
C LEU A 252 -33.03 4.13 -8.30
N HIS A 253 -34.15 3.42 -8.17
CA HIS A 253 -35.48 3.95 -8.50
C HIS A 253 -36.07 4.85 -7.41
N HIS A 254 -35.49 4.86 -6.20
CA HIS A 254 -35.98 5.71 -5.12
C HIS A 254 -35.63 7.18 -5.38
N PRO A 255 -36.40 8.13 -4.83
CA PRO A 255 -36.21 9.57 -5.08
C PRO A 255 -34.99 10.18 -4.35
N VAL A 256 -33.99 9.38 -4.00
CA VAL A 256 -32.85 9.80 -3.17
C VAL A 256 -31.54 9.58 -3.90
N ASP A 257 -30.70 10.63 -3.94
CA ASP A 257 -29.36 10.57 -4.50
C ASP A 257 -28.30 10.89 -3.43
N TYR A 258 -27.85 9.85 -2.74
CA TYR A 258 -26.79 9.97 -1.73
C TYR A 258 -25.45 10.39 -2.35
N PHE A 259 -25.21 9.97 -3.59
CA PHE A 259 -23.97 10.26 -4.29
C PHE A 259 -23.87 11.76 -4.56
N TYR A 260 -24.91 12.35 -5.15
CA TYR A 260 -24.99 13.80 -5.35
C TYR A 260 -24.91 14.58 -4.04
N HIS A 261 -25.64 14.14 -3.00
CA HIS A 261 -25.62 14.82 -1.69
C HIS A 261 -24.19 14.93 -1.12
N TRP A 262 -23.48 13.81 -1.03
CA TRP A 262 -22.12 13.80 -0.50
C TRP A 262 -21.12 14.49 -1.42
N MET A 263 -21.37 14.51 -2.73
CA MET A 263 -20.53 15.22 -3.69
C MET A 263 -20.61 16.73 -3.45
N VAL A 264 -21.80 17.28 -3.22
CA VAL A 264 -21.98 18.69 -2.81
C VAL A 264 -21.33 18.94 -1.45
N GLU A 265 -21.59 18.09 -0.46
CA GLU A 265 -21.13 18.31 0.92
C GLU A 265 -19.60 18.21 1.07
N ILE A 266 -18.97 17.21 0.44
CA ILE A 266 -17.53 16.91 0.62
C ILE A 266 -16.67 17.55 -0.45
N LEU A 267 -17.01 17.36 -1.74
CA LEU A 267 -16.20 17.90 -2.84
C LEU A 267 -16.47 19.38 -3.01
N ALA A 268 -17.72 19.82 -2.90
CA ALA A 268 -18.11 21.21 -3.11
C ALA A 268 -18.23 22.03 -1.81
N GLU A 269 -17.99 21.43 -0.63
CA GLU A 269 -18.09 22.10 0.68
C GLU A 269 -19.45 22.76 0.93
N GLY A 270 -20.51 22.14 0.42
CA GLY A 270 -21.88 22.61 0.54
C GLY A 270 -22.33 23.56 -0.58
N ASP A 271 -21.44 23.98 -1.48
CA ASP A 271 -21.79 24.85 -2.61
C ASP A 271 -22.08 24.06 -3.90
N PRO A 272 -23.35 23.89 -4.31
CA PRO A 272 -23.67 23.17 -5.53
C PRO A 272 -23.19 23.89 -6.80
N GLU A 273 -22.98 25.21 -6.78
CA GLU A 273 -22.47 25.94 -7.96
C GLU A 273 -21.01 25.57 -8.27
N ALA A 274 -20.23 25.19 -7.26
CA ALA A 274 -18.83 24.78 -7.43
C ALA A 274 -18.68 23.46 -8.19
N LEU A 275 -19.73 22.65 -8.29
CA LEU A 275 -19.74 21.42 -9.07
C LEU A 275 -19.68 21.69 -10.58
N GLY A 276 -20.23 22.83 -11.01
CA GLY A 276 -20.44 23.14 -12.41
C GLY A 276 -21.63 22.38 -13.00
N GLU A 277 -21.55 22.04 -14.28
CA GLU A 277 -22.57 21.25 -14.96
C GLU A 277 -22.53 19.80 -14.48
N TYR A 278 -23.61 19.33 -13.85
CA TYR A 278 -23.74 17.95 -13.38
C TYR A 278 -24.32 17.07 -14.48
N PRO A 279 -23.52 16.17 -15.11
CA PRO A 279 -23.94 15.43 -16.30
C PRO A 279 -24.76 14.18 -15.99
N TYR A 280 -25.03 13.87 -14.72
CA TYR A 280 -25.64 12.60 -14.32
C TYR A 280 -27.12 12.74 -14.01
N PRO A 281 -27.92 11.69 -14.28
CA PRO A 281 -29.32 11.68 -13.89
C PRO A 281 -29.41 11.66 -12.36
N SER A 282 -30.02 12.71 -11.80
CA SER A 282 -30.35 12.77 -10.38
C SER A 282 -31.84 13.08 -10.19
N PRO A 283 -32.57 12.30 -9.36
CA PRO A 283 -33.94 12.59 -8.99
C PRO A 283 -34.12 13.99 -8.38
N VAL A 284 -33.10 14.52 -7.68
CA VAL A 284 -33.20 15.81 -6.99
C VAL A 284 -33.03 17.03 -7.89
N LEU A 285 -32.47 16.85 -9.09
CA LEU A 285 -32.26 17.94 -10.07
C LEU A 285 -33.41 18.06 -11.08
N LYS A 286 -34.32 17.09 -11.12
CA LYS A 286 -35.57 17.19 -11.90
C LYS A 286 -36.59 18.01 -11.11
N ARG A 287 -36.50 19.33 -11.19
CA ARG A 287 -37.51 20.26 -10.65
C ARG A 287 -38.02 21.20 -11.73
#